data_AF-A0A662G7W9-F1
#
_entry.id   AF-A0A662G7W9-F1
#
_cell.length_a   1.000
_cell.length_b   1.000
_cell.length_c   1.000
_cell.angle_alpha   90.00
_cell.angle_beta   90.00
_cell.angle_gamma   90.00
#
_symmetry.space_group_name_H-M   'P 1'
#
loop_
_entity.id
_entity.type
_entity.pdbx_description
1 polymer ?
#
loop_
_entity_poly.entity_id
_entity_poly.type
_entity_poly.pdbx_seq_one_letter_code
_entity_poly.pdbx_strand_id
1 'polypeptide(L)'
;MSKEAPRELLELLVQVRDGLSQCVSAINRYLQSHVSPEVQEALEIEDVERKFPRELAGQVTFSVTEDHIIVKPRGYLGTDTFAKIASIVRDQLGGEYVSAGKDSHFIVPRRR
;
A
#
# COMPACT_ATOMS: atom_id res chain seq x y z
N MET A 1 38.75 5.72 -18.01
CA MET A 1 39.13 6.08 -16.62
C MET A 1 37.97 6.87 -16.05
N SER A 2 37.15 6.27 -15.17
CA SER A 2 36.07 7.00 -14.50
C SER A 2 36.71 8.02 -13.56
N LYS A 3 36.36 9.29 -13.71
CA LYS A 3 36.76 10.33 -12.75
C LYS A 3 36.02 10.05 -11.46
N GLU A 4 36.74 9.81 -10.37
CA GLU A 4 36.13 9.71 -9.05
C GLU A 4 35.42 11.03 -8.72
N ALA A 5 34.28 10.92 -8.03
CA ALA A 5 33.54 12.09 -7.58
C ALA A 5 34.39 12.88 -6.58
N PRO A 6 34.37 14.23 -6.64
CA PRO A 6 35.06 15.06 -5.66
C PRO A 6 34.65 14.72 -4.24
N ARG A 7 35.61 14.67 -3.31
CA ARG A 7 35.38 14.27 -1.92
C ARG A 7 34.34 15.16 -1.24
N GLU A 8 34.38 16.46 -1.52
CA GLU A 8 33.45 17.46 -0.98
C GLU A 8 32.01 17.16 -1.41
N LEU A 9 31.81 16.66 -2.64
CA LEU A 9 30.49 16.26 -3.12
C LEU A 9 29.98 15.02 -2.36
N LEU A 10 30.84 14.03 -2.12
CA LEU A 10 30.48 12.83 -1.37
C LEU A 10 30.11 13.17 0.09
N GLU A 11 30.87 14.05 0.72
CA GLU A 11 30.60 14.52 2.09
C GLU A 11 29.26 15.27 2.16
N LEU A 12 28.96 16.13 1.17
CA LEU A 12 27.69 16.83 1.09
C LEU A 12 26.51 15.88 0.89
N LEU A 13 26.65 14.86 0.03
CA LEU A 13 25.61 13.86 -0.19
C LEU A 13 25.32 13.04 1.07
N VAL A 14 26.36 12.68 1.83
CA VAL A 14 26.22 12.00 3.13
C VAL A 14 25.46 12.90 4.11
N GLN A 15 25.81 14.18 4.19
CA GLN A 15 25.15 15.12 5.08
C GLN A 15 23.67 15.32 4.72
N VAL A 16 23.34 15.41 3.43
CA VAL A 16 21.95 15.48 2.94
C VAL A 16 21.18 14.20 3.30
N ARG A 17 21.76 13.02 3.06
CA ARG A 17 21.15 11.74 3.44
C ARG A 17 20.83 11.70 4.93
N ASP A 18 21.79 12.10 5.77
CA ASP A 18 21.62 12.04 7.22
C ASP A 18 20.56 13.04 7.70
N GLY A 19 20.53 14.24 7.12
CA GLY A 19 19.47 15.22 7.37
C GLY A 19 18.08 14.70 6.98
N LEU A 20 17.96 14.05 5.82
CA LEU A 20 16.69 13.44 5.39
C LEU A 20 16.25 12.32 6.35
N SER A 21 17.16 11.43 6.75
CA SER A 21 16.86 10.40 7.76
C SER A 21 16.41 10.98 9.10
N GLN A 22 17.01 12.10 9.53
CA GLN A 22 16.58 12.81 10.73
C GLN A 22 15.18 13.41 10.58
N CYS A 23 14.87 14.02 9.44
CA CYS A 23 13.53 14.54 9.13
C CYS A 23 12.48 13.43 9.16
N VAL A 24 12.74 12.29 8.51
CA VAL A 24 11.85 11.12 8.55
C VAL A 24 11.61 10.65 9.98
N SER A 25 12.67 10.56 10.78
CA SER A 25 12.55 10.15 12.19
C SER A 25 11.75 11.14 13.04
N ALA A 26 11.87 12.44 12.76
CA ALA A 26 11.09 13.48 13.44
C ALA A 26 9.60 13.41 13.05
N ILE A 27 9.30 13.22 11.77
CA ILE A 27 7.95 13.03 11.26
C ILE A 27 7.33 11.79 11.92
N ASN A 28 8.03 10.66 11.92
CA ASN A 28 7.53 9.43 12.54
C ASN A 28 7.22 9.60 14.03
N ARG A 29 8.06 10.31 14.79
CA ARG A 29 7.76 10.65 16.20
C ARG A 29 6.55 11.55 16.36
N TYR A 30 6.41 12.56 15.50
CA TYR A 30 5.26 13.44 15.51
C TYR A 30 3.97 12.65 15.22
N LEU A 31 3.99 11.82 14.18
CA LEU A 31 2.89 10.95 13.84
C LEU A 31 2.56 9.99 15.00
N GLN A 32 3.57 9.37 15.62
CA GLN A 32 3.40 8.50 16.80
C GLN A 32 2.71 9.18 17.99
N SER A 33 2.92 10.49 18.17
CA SER A 33 2.41 11.25 19.31
C SER A 33 1.12 12.02 19.04
N HIS A 34 0.77 12.26 17.78
CA HIS A 34 -0.35 13.15 17.40
C HIS A 34 -1.37 12.49 16.46
N VAL A 35 -1.06 11.33 15.90
CA VAL A 35 -2.03 10.53 15.14
C VAL A 35 -2.72 9.59 16.12
N SER A 36 -4.05 9.67 16.19
CA SER A 36 -4.87 8.75 16.99
C SER A 36 -4.52 7.30 16.61
N PRO A 37 -4.50 6.34 17.56
CA PRO A 37 -4.31 4.92 17.24
C PRO A 37 -5.21 4.45 16.10
N GLU A 38 -6.43 4.99 16.00
CA GLU A 38 -7.42 4.72 14.93
C GLU A 38 -6.98 5.14 13.51
N VAL A 39 -5.98 6.01 13.39
CA VAL A 39 -5.39 6.44 12.12
C VAL A 39 -4.04 5.73 11.88
N GLN A 40 -3.33 5.31 12.93
CA GLN A 40 -2.14 4.44 12.81
C GLN A 40 -2.50 2.98 12.48
N GLU A 41 -3.68 2.51 12.88
CA GLU A 41 -4.18 1.16 12.59
C GLU A 41 -5.01 1.08 11.30
N ALA A 42 -5.21 2.22 10.61
CA ALA A 42 -5.97 2.25 9.38
C ALA A 42 -5.16 1.61 8.24
N LEU A 43 -5.64 0.49 7.71
CA LEU A 43 -5.03 -0.20 6.58
C LEU A 43 -4.84 0.76 5.40
N GLU A 44 -3.63 0.82 4.83
CA GLU A 44 -3.29 1.59 3.64
C GLU A 44 -3.32 0.72 2.37
N ILE A 45 -3.37 1.36 1.19
CA ILE A 45 -3.42 0.65 -0.10
C ILE A 45 -2.19 -0.26 -0.23
N GLU A 46 -1.02 0.24 0.13
CA GLU A 46 0.25 -0.46 0.06
C GLU A 46 0.26 -1.73 0.93
N ASP A 47 -0.46 -1.75 2.05
CA ASP A 47 -0.59 -2.94 2.90
C ASP A 47 -1.37 -4.04 2.21
N VAL A 48 -2.44 -3.67 1.50
CA VAL A 48 -3.27 -4.59 0.71
C VAL A 48 -2.51 -5.07 -0.52
N GLU A 49 -1.89 -4.17 -1.28
CA GLU A 49 -1.14 -4.50 -2.50
C GLU A 49 -0.02 -5.51 -2.25
N ARG A 50 0.70 -5.40 -1.12
CA ARG A 50 1.78 -6.33 -0.76
C ARG A 50 1.31 -7.77 -0.51
N LYS A 51 0.00 -8.01 -0.30
CA LYS A 51 -0.57 -9.36 -0.20
C LYS A 51 -0.80 -10.00 -1.56
N PHE A 52 -0.80 -9.22 -2.64
CA PHE A 52 -1.07 -9.72 -3.98
C PHE A 52 0.23 -10.09 -4.70
N PRO A 53 0.32 -11.31 -5.27
CA PRO A 53 1.31 -11.60 -6.30
C PRO A 53 1.20 -10.58 -7.45
N ARG A 54 2.34 -10.19 -8.02
CA ARG A 54 2.42 -9.15 -9.06
C ARG A 54 1.47 -9.38 -10.24
N GLU A 55 1.29 -10.64 -10.64
CA GLU A 55 0.35 -11.04 -11.70
C GLU A 55 -1.09 -10.65 -11.35
N LEU A 56 -1.54 -10.97 -10.12
CA LEU A 56 -2.91 -10.68 -9.66
C LEU A 56 -3.12 -9.19 -9.40
N ALA A 57 -2.12 -8.50 -8.84
CA ALA A 57 -2.17 -7.05 -8.66
C ALA A 57 -2.38 -6.32 -9.99
N GLY A 58 -1.78 -6.80 -11.08
CA GLY A 58 -1.98 -6.25 -12.42
C GLY A 58 -3.39 -6.41 -12.98
N GLN A 59 -4.23 -7.29 -12.42
CA GLN A 59 -5.61 -7.52 -12.85
C GLN A 59 -6.64 -6.63 -12.16
N VAL A 60 -6.22 -5.87 -11.15
CA VAL A 60 -7.10 -5.04 -10.31
C VAL A 60 -6.57 -3.62 -10.19
N THR A 61 -7.39 -2.74 -9.64
CA THR A 61 -7.02 -1.40 -9.18
C THR A 61 -7.40 -1.27 -7.71
N PHE A 62 -6.56 -0.58 -6.95
CA PHE A 62 -6.78 -0.32 -5.54
C PHE A 62 -7.14 1.16 -5.35
N SER A 63 -8.14 1.43 -4.51
CA SER A 63 -8.52 2.80 -4.14
C SER A 63 -8.99 2.85 -2.70
N VAL A 64 -8.62 3.92 -1.99
CA VAL A 64 -8.97 4.12 -0.59
C VAL A 64 -10.25 4.95 -0.47
N THR A 65 -11.14 4.56 0.43
CA THR A 65 -12.27 5.36 0.92
C THR A 65 -12.09 5.61 2.42
N GLU A 66 -13.05 6.29 3.05
CA GLU A 66 -13.02 6.57 4.48
C GLU A 66 -12.90 5.27 5.31
N ASP A 67 -13.72 4.27 4.99
CA ASP A 67 -13.84 3.05 5.79
C ASP A 67 -13.23 1.80 5.12
N HIS A 68 -13.00 1.82 3.81
CA HIS A 68 -12.62 0.64 3.04
C HIS A 68 -11.49 0.91 2.04
N ILE A 69 -10.77 -0.15 1.68
CA ILE A 69 -9.99 -0.22 0.45
C ILE A 69 -10.79 -1.02 -0.56
N ILE A 70 -11.09 -0.41 -1.70
CA ILE A 70 -11.78 -1.04 -2.81
C ILE A 70 -10.73 -1.67 -3.72
N VAL A 71 -10.90 -2.97 -4.01
CA VAL A 71 -10.12 -3.70 -5.02
C VAL A 71 -11.05 -4.00 -6.19
N LYS A 72 -10.94 -3.21 -7.26
CA LYS A 72 -11.82 -3.29 -8.43
C LYS A 72 -11.16 -4.08 -9.56
N PRO A 73 -11.81 -5.10 -10.13
CA PRO A 73 -11.32 -5.77 -11.34
C PRO A 73 -11.19 -4.81 -12.51
N ARG A 74 -10.09 -4.91 -13.27
CA ARG A 74 -9.91 -4.16 -14.53
C ARG A 74 -10.76 -4.72 -15.68
N GLY A 75 -11.22 -5.96 -15.54
CA GLY A 75 -12.02 -6.68 -16.53
C GLY A 75 -12.54 -8.00 -15.96
N TYR A 76 -13.01 -8.88 -16.84
CA TYR A 76 -13.43 -10.21 -16.44
C TYR A 76 -12.22 -11.05 -15.99
N LEU A 77 -12.24 -11.49 -14.73
CA LEU A 77 -11.13 -12.23 -14.11
C LEU A 77 -11.14 -13.72 -14.48
N GLY A 78 -12.30 -14.30 -14.80
CA GLY A 78 -12.44 -15.76 -14.90
C GLY A 78 -12.37 -16.46 -13.53
N THR A 79 -12.74 -17.74 -13.51
CA THR A 79 -12.98 -18.48 -12.26
C THR A 79 -11.71 -18.62 -11.40
N ASP A 80 -10.57 -18.96 -12.01
CA ASP A 80 -9.32 -19.22 -11.29
C ASP A 80 -8.74 -17.93 -10.67
N THR A 81 -8.56 -16.88 -11.48
CA THR A 81 -8.06 -15.57 -11.00
C THR A 81 -9.00 -14.98 -9.96
N PHE A 82 -10.32 -15.07 -10.17
CA PHE A 82 -11.30 -14.63 -9.17
C PHE A 82 -11.16 -15.38 -7.85
N ALA A 83 -11.05 -16.71 -7.88
CA ALA A 83 -10.92 -17.52 -6.67
C ALA A 83 -9.65 -17.17 -5.88
N LYS A 84 -8.52 -16.97 -6.58
CA LYS A 84 -7.25 -16.55 -5.96
C LYS A 84 -7.36 -15.18 -5.29
N ILE A 85 -7.93 -14.19 -5.98
CA ILE A 85 -8.14 -12.86 -5.42
C ILE A 85 -9.12 -12.91 -4.24
N ALA A 86 -10.21 -13.67 -4.38
CA ALA A 86 -11.20 -13.82 -3.32
C ALA A 86 -10.60 -14.46 -2.06
N SER A 87 -9.70 -15.44 -2.19
CA SER A 87 -9.00 -16.04 -1.06
C SER A 87 -8.07 -15.03 -0.37
N ILE A 88 -7.31 -14.23 -1.12
CA ILE A 88 -6.47 -13.17 -0.52
C ILE A 88 -7.34 -12.16 0.26
N VAL A 89 -8.42 -11.68 -0.36
CA VAL A 89 -9.30 -10.68 0.25
C VAL A 89 -10.00 -11.24 1.49
N ARG A 90 -10.62 -12.42 1.40
CA ARG A 90 -11.43 -12.97 2.49
C ARG A 90 -10.58 -13.57 3.60
N ASP A 91 -9.62 -14.41 3.23
CA ASP A 91 -8.92 -15.26 4.21
C ASP A 91 -7.75 -14.53 4.87
N GLN A 92 -7.10 -13.60 4.16
CA GLN A 92 -5.91 -12.90 4.68
C GLN A 92 -6.22 -11.46 5.13
N LEU A 93 -7.14 -10.79 4.43
CA LEU A 93 -7.44 -9.37 4.66
C LEU A 93 -8.76 -9.16 5.41
N GLY A 94 -9.62 -10.19 5.54
CA GLY A 94 -10.92 -10.08 6.21
C GLY A 94 -11.92 -9.21 5.45
N GLY A 95 -11.73 -9.06 4.14
CA GLY A 95 -12.63 -8.34 3.25
C GLY A 95 -13.71 -9.24 2.64
N GLU A 96 -14.52 -8.64 1.79
CA GLU A 96 -15.63 -9.33 1.13
C GLU A 96 -15.79 -8.92 -0.33
N TYR A 97 -16.62 -9.67 -1.06
CA TYR A 97 -16.95 -9.37 -2.45
C TYR A 97 -18.34 -8.75 -2.53
N VAL A 98 -18.44 -7.62 -3.22
CA VAL A 98 -19.67 -6.90 -3.48
C VAL A 98 -20.10 -7.16 -4.92
N SER A 99 -21.22 -7.87 -5.09
CA SER A 99 -21.83 -8.11 -6.40
C SER A 99 -22.67 -6.89 -6.82
N ALA A 100 -22.18 -6.15 -7.82
CA ALA A 100 -22.83 -4.91 -8.31
C ALA A 100 -22.82 -4.82 -9.85
N GLY A 101 -22.85 -5.96 -10.54
CA GLY A 101 -22.77 -6.01 -12.00
C GLY A 101 -21.46 -5.43 -12.52
N LYS A 102 -21.53 -4.34 -13.31
CA LYS A 102 -20.35 -3.66 -13.86
C LYS A 102 -19.47 -3.01 -12.79
N ASP A 103 -20.04 -2.71 -11.63
CA ASP A 103 -19.33 -2.12 -10.51
C ASP A 103 -18.97 -3.14 -9.44
N SER A 104 -19.00 -4.43 -9.76
CA SER A 104 -18.59 -5.45 -8.80
C SER A 104 -17.13 -5.27 -8.39
N HIS A 105 -16.87 -5.40 -7.10
CA HIS A 105 -15.57 -5.13 -6.52
C HIS A 105 -15.40 -5.92 -5.21
N PHE A 106 -14.18 -5.95 -4.70
CA PHE A 106 -13.92 -6.38 -3.34
C PHE A 106 -13.74 -5.16 -2.44
N ILE A 107 -14.08 -5.30 -1.17
CA ILE A 107 -13.81 -4.31 -0.14
C ILE A 107 -12.99 -4.94 0.98
N VAL A 108 -12.04 -4.18 1.50
CA VAL A 108 -11.23 -4.53 2.67
C VAL A 108 -11.44 -3.45 3.73
N PRO A 109 -11.96 -3.78 4.93
CA PRO A 109 -12.11 -2.82 6.00
C PRO A 109 -10.78 -2.18 6.38
N ARG A 110 -10.76 -0.86 6.57
CA ARG A 110 -9.55 -0.14 6.99
C ARG A 110 -9.31 -0.23 8.48
N ARG A 111 -10.35 -0.42 9.29
CA ARG A 111 -10.27 -0.58 10.74
C ARG A 111 -10.92 -1.91 11.13
N ARG A 112 -10.40 -2.56 12.16
CA ARG A 112 -10.99 -3.76 12.78
C ARG A 112 -11.62 -3.42 14.11
#